data_AF-A0A497PN29-F1
#
_entry.id   AF-A0A497PN29-F1
#
_cell.length_a   1.000
_cell.length_b   1.000
_cell.length_c   1.000
_cell.angle_alpha   90.00
_cell.angle_beta   90.00
_cell.angle_gamma   90.00
#
_symmetry.space_group_name_H-M   'P 1'
#
loop_
_entity.id
_entity.type
_entity.pdbx_description
1 polymer ?
#
loop_
_entity_poly.entity_id
_entity_poly.type
_entity_poly.pdbx_seq_one_letter_code
_entity_poly.pdbx_strand_id
1 'polypeptide(L)'
;KILFDFADLDSWSNGEQATYEYTVGGTTYNIPVEHEDFHGSEAGHTTYTSCEQKARAFWWLAVMIASGVTSQTTTQSSTTTSSPSSSTSTTMSTTYADIAQLLSSPTFFTLLLVGGIVVAAIVITRRGR
;
A
#
# COMPACT_ATOMS: atom_id res chain seq x y z
N LYS A 1 -4.56 6.63 -9.47
CA LYS A 1 -3.78 7.87 -9.24
C LYS A 1 -2.84 7.63 -8.07
N ILE A 2 -1.67 8.27 -8.03
CA ILE A 2 -0.84 8.31 -6.82
C ILE A 2 -1.37 9.49 -6.00
N LEU A 3 -1.82 9.22 -4.78
CA LEU A 3 -2.34 10.21 -3.84
C LEU A 3 -1.38 10.26 -2.65
N PHE A 4 -1.03 11.46 -2.21
CA PHE A 4 0.11 11.66 -1.33
C PHE A 4 -0.27 11.64 0.15
N ASP A 5 -1.55 11.86 0.48
CA ASP A 5 -2.06 11.78 1.84
C ASP A 5 -3.52 11.28 1.91
N PHE A 6 -4.05 11.18 3.13
CA PHE A 6 -5.41 10.71 3.37
C PHE A 6 -6.48 11.72 2.95
N ALA A 7 -6.20 13.03 3.00
CA ALA A 7 -7.17 14.04 2.59
C ALA A 7 -7.36 14.04 1.07
N ASP A 8 -6.27 13.84 0.33
CA ASP A 8 -6.29 13.58 -1.10
C ASP A 8 -7.08 12.30 -1.39
N LEU A 9 -6.87 11.21 -0.64
CA LEU A 9 -7.61 9.96 -0.82
C LEU A 9 -9.12 10.11 -0.59
N ASP A 10 -9.50 10.76 0.51
CA ASP A 10 -10.89 10.99 0.89
C ASP A 10 -11.61 11.96 -0.05
N SER A 11 -10.88 12.73 -0.87
CA SER A 11 -11.50 13.55 -1.91
C SER A 11 -11.97 12.77 -3.14
N TRP A 12 -11.59 11.50 -3.29
CA TRP A 12 -11.98 10.70 -4.45
C TRP A 12 -12.89 9.54 -4.07
N SER A 13 -14.00 9.38 -4.78
CA SER A 13 -14.84 8.17 -4.73
C SER A 13 -15.23 7.74 -6.15
N ASN A 14 -15.17 6.44 -6.44
CA ASN A 14 -15.57 5.86 -7.74
C ASN A 14 -14.99 6.55 -8.99
N GLY A 15 -13.82 7.21 -8.86
CA GLY A 15 -13.16 7.94 -9.94
C GLY A 15 -13.57 9.41 -10.08
N GLU A 16 -14.50 9.88 -9.27
CA GLU A 16 -14.91 11.28 -9.12
C GLU A 16 -14.15 11.95 -7.98
N GLN A 17 -13.82 13.24 -8.14
CA GLN A 17 -13.19 14.04 -7.10
C GLN A 17 -14.18 15.09 -6.58
N ALA A 18 -14.36 15.13 -5.27
CA ALA A 18 -15.09 16.19 -4.60
C ALA A 18 -14.19 17.43 -4.43
N THR A 19 -14.68 18.58 -4.90
CA THR A 19 -13.99 19.87 -4.82
C THR A 19 -14.97 20.99 -4.53
N TYR A 20 -14.50 22.07 -3.92
CA TYR A 20 -15.22 23.36 -3.90
C TYR A 20 -14.41 24.45 -4.60
N GLU A 21 -15.11 25.44 -5.13
CA GLU A 21 -14.49 26.60 -5.76
C GLU A 21 -14.17 27.69 -4.75
N TYR A 22 -12.94 28.19 -4.79
CA TYR A 22 -12.49 29.33 -3.99
C TYR A 22 -11.85 30.39 -4.88
N THR A 23 -12.34 31.62 -4.83
CA THR A 23 -11.83 32.72 -5.67
C THR A 23 -11.04 33.73 -4.84
N VAL A 24 -9.79 33.97 -5.21
CA VAL A 24 -8.93 35.01 -4.60
C VAL A 24 -8.19 35.78 -5.70
N GLY A 25 -8.22 37.11 -5.62
CA GLY A 25 -7.56 37.97 -6.60
C GLY A 25 -8.07 37.79 -8.04
N GLY A 26 -9.33 37.40 -8.23
CA GLY A 26 -9.92 37.13 -9.55
C GLY A 26 -9.54 35.79 -10.17
N THR A 27 -8.81 34.93 -9.45
CA THR A 27 -8.50 33.56 -9.88
C THR A 27 -9.33 32.57 -9.07
N THR A 28 -10.01 31.63 -9.75
CA THR A 28 -10.79 30.55 -9.14
C THR A 28 -9.96 29.29 -9.05
N TYR A 29 -9.93 28.68 -7.86
CA TYR A 29 -9.24 27.44 -7.55
C TYR A 29 -10.26 26.37 -7.18
N ASN A 30 -10.03 25.14 -7.63
CA ASN A 30 -10.76 23.96 -7.15
C ASN A 30 -9.97 23.34 -6.00
N ILE A 31 -10.50 23.42 -4.79
CA ILE A 31 -9.87 22.90 -3.59
C ILE A 31 -10.52 21.55 -3.24
N PRO A 32 -9.73 20.46 -3.10
CA PRO A 32 -10.27 19.16 -2.75
C PRO A 32 -10.90 19.18 -1.36
N VAL A 33 -12.02 18.47 -1.22
CA VAL A 33 -12.72 18.25 0.04
C VAL A 33 -13.11 16.78 0.15
N GLU A 34 -13.41 16.33 1.37
CA GLU A 34 -13.94 14.99 1.60
C GLU A 34 -15.18 14.73 0.72
N HIS A 35 -15.19 13.56 0.08
CA HIS A 35 -16.29 13.14 -0.77
C HIS A 35 -17.51 12.77 0.09
N GLU A 36 -18.71 13.07 -0.41
CA GLU A 36 -19.95 12.87 0.35
C GLU A 36 -20.21 11.40 0.75
N ASP A 37 -19.74 10.46 -0.07
CA ASP A 37 -19.71 9.02 0.21
C ASP A 37 -18.99 8.65 1.53
N PHE A 38 -18.15 9.54 2.06
CA PHE A 38 -17.40 9.33 3.30
C PHE A 38 -17.94 10.15 4.47
N HIS A 39 -19.01 10.92 4.28
CA HIS A 39 -19.69 11.59 5.38
C HIS A 39 -20.39 10.55 6.28
N GLY A 40 -19.93 10.44 7.52
CA GLY A 40 -20.53 9.55 8.49
C GLY A 40 -19.68 9.37 9.73
N SER A 41 -20.16 8.54 10.64
CA SER A 41 -19.48 8.29 11.91
C SER A 41 -19.60 6.84 12.37
N GLU A 42 -19.83 5.90 11.44
CA GLU A 42 -20.05 4.49 11.75
C GLU A 42 -18.84 3.84 12.44
N ALA A 43 -17.65 4.37 12.19
CA ALA A 43 -16.39 3.91 12.78
C ALA A 43 -15.69 5.02 13.58
N GLY A 44 -16.46 5.88 14.24
CA GLY A 44 -15.92 6.89 15.17
C GLY A 44 -15.14 7.99 14.45
N HIS A 45 -15.89 8.92 13.84
CA HIS A 45 -15.39 10.02 12.99
C HIS A 45 -14.84 9.59 11.62
N THR A 46 -15.27 8.44 11.12
CA THR A 46 -15.04 7.98 9.74
C THR A 46 -16.14 6.98 9.37
N THR A 47 -16.27 6.67 8.08
CA THR A 47 -17.14 5.60 7.57
C THR A 47 -16.37 4.31 7.36
N TYR A 48 -17.08 3.17 7.30
CA TYR A 48 -16.48 1.89 6.90
C TYR A 48 -15.91 1.94 5.47
N THR A 49 -16.58 2.66 4.57
CA THR A 49 -16.16 2.82 3.18
C THR A 49 -14.82 3.57 3.08
N SER A 50 -14.65 4.68 3.81
CA SER A 50 -13.37 5.41 3.87
C SER A 50 -12.27 4.54 4.46
N CYS A 51 -12.56 3.79 5.54
CA CYS A 51 -11.60 2.84 6.12
C CYS A 51 -11.14 1.78 5.10
N GLU A 52 -12.05 1.23 4.32
CA GLU A 52 -11.72 0.23 3.30
C GLU A 52 -10.84 0.82 2.19
N GLN A 53 -11.15 2.02 1.71
CA GLN A 53 -10.35 2.71 0.71
C GLN A 53 -8.94 3.01 1.23
N LYS A 54 -8.83 3.52 2.46
CA LYS A 54 -7.56 3.76 3.15
C LYS A 54 -6.73 2.48 3.29
N ALA A 55 -7.37 1.37 3.65
CA ALA A 55 -6.70 0.08 3.75
C ALA A 55 -6.20 -0.44 2.38
N ARG A 56 -7.00 -0.27 1.31
CA ARG A 56 -6.60 -0.64 -0.05
C ARG A 56 -5.41 0.19 -0.54
N ALA A 57 -5.43 1.50 -0.30
CA ALA A 57 -4.33 2.40 -0.62
C ALA A 57 -3.05 2.04 0.15
N PHE A 58 -3.18 1.78 1.45
CA PHE A 58 -2.06 1.33 2.29
C PHE A 58 -1.48 -0.01 1.80
N TRP A 59 -2.33 -0.98 1.45
CA TRP A 59 -1.87 -2.26 0.93
C TRP A 59 -1.11 -2.11 -0.39
N TRP A 60 -1.61 -1.26 -1.29
CA TRP A 60 -0.89 -0.93 -2.51
C TRP A 60 0.49 -0.33 -2.21
N LEU A 61 0.57 0.65 -1.30
CA LEU A 61 1.85 1.22 -0.87
C LEU A 61 2.80 0.16 -0.29
N ALA A 62 2.29 -0.73 0.57
CA ALA A 62 3.08 -1.81 1.16
C ALA A 62 3.63 -2.77 0.08
N VAL A 63 2.80 -3.16 -0.89
CA VAL A 63 3.22 -3.98 -2.03
C VAL A 63 4.28 -3.28 -2.87
N MET A 64 4.14 -1.98 -3.12
CA MET A 64 5.10 -1.21 -3.92
C MET A 64 6.46 -1.10 -3.23
N ILE A 65 6.46 -0.85 -1.92
CA ILE A 65 7.68 -0.85 -1.10
C ILE A 65 8.34 -2.23 -1.12
N ALA A 66 7.56 -3.30 -0.91
CA ALA A 66 8.08 -4.67 -0.88
C ALA A 66 8.61 -5.13 -2.24
N SER A 67 7.98 -4.71 -3.34
CA SER A 67 8.37 -5.10 -4.70
C SER A 67 9.55 -4.28 -5.23
N GLY A 68 9.95 -3.20 -4.56
CA GLY A 68 10.97 -2.27 -5.05
C GLY A 68 10.57 -1.54 -6.35
N VAL A 69 9.30 -1.66 -6.77
CA VAL A 69 8.78 -1.01 -7.97
C VAL A 69 8.51 0.43 -7.58
N THR A 70 9.43 1.32 -7.90
CA THR A 70 9.13 2.75 -7.99
C THR A 70 8.38 2.94 -9.30
N SER A 71 7.08 3.24 -9.23
CA SER A 71 6.30 3.60 -10.42
C SER A 71 7.04 4.70 -11.17
N GLN A 72 7.53 4.40 -12.37
CA GLN A 72 7.92 5.44 -13.31
C GLN A 72 6.65 6.21 -13.65
N THR A 73 6.58 7.46 -13.20
CA THR A 73 5.48 8.36 -13.49
C THR A 73 5.43 8.61 -15.00
N THR A 74 4.43 8.04 -15.69
CA THR A 74 4.00 8.57 -16.98
C THR A 74 3.26 9.88 -16.72
N THR A 75 4.03 10.95 -16.54
CA THR A 75 3.50 12.31 -16.68
C THR A 75 3.13 12.47 -18.16
N GLN A 76 1.83 12.54 -18.47
CA GLN A 76 1.39 13.13 -19.73
C GLN A 76 1.82 14.60 -19.72
N SER A 77 2.95 14.88 -20.34
CA SER A 77 3.35 16.21 -20.78
C SER A 77 4.03 16.08 -22.13
N SER A 78 3.54 16.90 -23.04
CA SER A 78 3.89 17.07 -24.44
C SER A 78 5.39 16.95 -24.72
N THR A 79 5.70 16.15 -25.74
CA THR A 79 6.84 16.25 -26.68
C THR A 79 8.12 16.94 -26.17
N THR A 80 9.20 16.17 -25.96
CA THR A 80 10.51 16.39 -26.63
C THR A 80 11.50 15.27 -26.33
N THR A 81 12.21 14.89 -27.38
CA THR A 81 13.23 13.84 -27.52
C THR A 81 14.49 14.07 -26.68
N SER A 82 14.92 13.07 -25.90
CA SER A 82 16.36 12.82 -25.67
C SER A 82 16.64 11.46 -24.99
N SER A 83 17.52 10.71 -25.66
CA SER A 83 18.29 9.47 -25.44
C SER A 83 18.38 8.78 -24.05
N PRO A 84 18.63 7.45 -24.04
CA PRO A 84 18.66 6.63 -22.83
C PRO A 84 20.04 6.65 -22.16
N SER A 85 20.08 6.93 -20.85
CA SER A 85 21.24 6.66 -20.00
C SER A 85 20.94 5.43 -19.14
N SER A 86 21.67 4.37 -19.42
CA SER A 86 21.73 3.11 -18.68
C SER A 86 22.15 3.32 -17.22
N SER A 87 21.23 3.04 -16.29
CA SER A 87 21.58 2.76 -14.90
C SER A 87 21.22 1.30 -14.61
N THR A 88 22.25 0.46 -14.52
CA THR A 88 22.15 -0.92 -14.05
C THR A 88 21.76 -0.91 -12.58
N SER A 89 20.47 -1.12 -12.30
CA SER A 89 19.98 -1.47 -10.97
C SER A 89 19.80 -2.98 -10.92
N THR A 90 20.66 -3.66 -10.17
CA THR A 90 20.57 -5.10 -9.93
C THR A 90 19.39 -5.37 -8.99
N THR A 91 18.21 -5.57 -9.56
CA THR A 91 17.02 -6.02 -8.83
C THR A 91 17.12 -7.53 -8.60
N MET A 92 17.24 -7.94 -7.33
CA MET A 92 17.00 -9.32 -6.91
C MET A 92 15.49 -9.60 -7.04
N SER A 93 15.09 -10.15 -8.18
CA SER A 93 13.71 -10.59 -8.42
C SER A 93 13.52 -11.98 -7.82
N THR A 94 13.07 -12.07 -6.58
CA THR A 94 12.68 -13.36 -5.98
C THR A 94 11.39 -13.82 -6.64
N THR A 95 11.48 -14.85 -7.46
CA THR A 95 10.35 -15.35 -8.24
C THR A 95 9.58 -16.37 -7.39
N TYR A 96 8.31 -16.64 -7.69
CA TYR A 96 7.48 -17.61 -6.95
C TYR A 96 8.11 -19.02 -6.84
N ALA A 97 9.02 -19.36 -7.76
CA ALA A 97 9.81 -20.58 -7.73
C ALA A 97 10.79 -20.64 -6.54
N ASP A 98 11.31 -19.50 -6.08
CA ASP A 98 12.28 -19.42 -4.98
C ASP A 98 11.61 -19.68 -3.63
N ILE A 99 10.38 -19.19 -3.44
CA ILE A 99 9.58 -19.47 -2.24
C ILE A 99 9.20 -20.97 -2.19
N ALA A 100 8.85 -21.55 -3.34
CA ALA A 100 8.55 -22.98 -3.44
C ALA A 100 9.77 -23.84 -3.09
N GLN A 101 10.98 -23.44 -3.50
CA GLN A 101 12.22 -24.12 -3.11
C GLN A 101 12.48 -24.03 -1.61
N LEU A 102 12.25 -22.87 -0.99
CA LEU A 102 12.44 -22.66 0.43
C LEU A 102 11.48 -23.49 1.28
N LEU A 103 10.22 -23.60 0.85
CA LEU A 103 9.19 -24.45 1.47
C LEU A 103 9.46 -25.95 1.29
N SER A 104 10.19 -26.34 0.24
CA SER A 104 10.60 -27.72 0.00
C SER A 104 11.94 -28.08 0.67
N SER A 105 12.62 -27.13 1.30
CA SER A 105 13.92 -27.36 1.92
C SER A 105 13.78 -28.18 3.21
N PRO A 106 14.59 -29.24 3.41
CA PRO A 106 14.59 -30.01 4.65
C PRO A 106 14.94 -29.14 5.87
N THR A 107 15.70 -28.05 5.68
CA THR A 107 16.04 -27.10 6.75
C THR A 107 14.82 -26.34 7.28
N PHE A 108 13.85 -26.03 6.41
CA PHE A 108 12.62 -25.33 6.79
C PHE A 108 11.75 -26.21 7.70
N PHE A 109 11.60 -27.51 7.36
CA PHE A 109 10.87 -28.46 8.20
C PHE A 109 11.55 -28.70 9.55
N THR A 110 12.89 -28.72 9.61
CA THR A 110 13.60 -28.85 10.90
C THR A 110 13.37 -27.64 11.81
N LEU A 111 13.33 -26.43 11.26
CA LEU A 111 13.06 -25.21 12.03
C LEU A 111 11.63 -25.18 12.58
N LEU A 112 10.64 -25.60 11.78
CA LEU A 112 9.26 -25.72 12.26
C LEU A 112 9.10 -26.76 13.36
N LEU A 113 9.78 -27.91 13.25
CA LEU A 113 9.72 -28.95 14.26
C LEU A 113 10.34 -28.48 15.59
N VAL A 114 11.55 -27.88 15.54
CA VAL A 114 12.22 -27.35 16.74
C VAL A 114 11.41 -26.20 17.35
N GLY A 115 10.92 -25.27 16.54
CA GLY A 115 10.06 -24.18 17.01
C GLY A 115 8.76 -24.70 17.64
N GLY A 116 8.12 -25.69 17.04
CA GLY A 116 6.93 -26.35 17.59
C GLY A 116 7.18 -27.04 18.92
N ILE A 117 8.31 -27.74 19.07
CA ILE A 117 8.71 -28.38 20.33
C ILE A 117 8.94 -27.33 21.43
N VAL A 118 9.61 -26.22 21.12
CA VAL A 118 9.84 -25.13 22.08
C VAL A 118 8.52 -24.51 22.54
N VAL A 119 7.60 -24.23 21.61
CA VAL A 119 6.27 -23.68 21.95
C VAL A 119 5.47 -24.67 22.79
N ALA A 120 5.47 -25.96 22.44
CA ALA A 120 4.81 -27.00 23.21
C ALA A 120 5.38 -27.11 24.64
N ALA A 121 6.70 -27.05 24.81
CA ALA A 121 7.35 -27.07 26.11
C ALA A 121 6.97 -25.84 26.97
N ILE A 122 6.90 -24.65 26.37
CA ILE A 122 6.44 -23.42 27.05
C ILE A 122 4.98 -23.55 27.50
N VAL A 123 4.11 -24.11 26.66
CA VAL A 123 2.69 -24.30 27.01
C VAL A 123 2.53 -25.32 28.13
N ILE A 124 3.25 -26.44 28.08
CA ILE A 124 3.19 -27.49 29.11
C ILE A 124 3.71 -26.96 30.45
N THR A 125 4.83 -26.23 30.46
CA THR A 125 5.40 -25.65 31.68
C THR A 125 4.53 -24.56 32.29
N ARG A 126 3.75 -23.82 31.48
CA ARG A 126 2.76 -22.84 31.96
C ARG A 126 1.46 -23.45 32.49
N ARG A 127 1.09 -24.65 32.02
CA ARG A 127 -0.15 -25.34 32.43
C ARG A 127 0.02 -26.21 33.68
N GLY A 128 1.26 -26.48 34.08
CA GLY A 128 1.62 -27.24 35.29
C GLY A 128 1.96 -26.37 36.52
N ARG A 129 1.79 -25.04 36.44
CA ARG A 129 1.79 -24.10 37.57
C ARG A 129 0.37 -23.60 37.79
#